data_AF-A0A357Y3K4-F1
#
_entry.id   AF-A0A357Y3K4-F1
#
_cell.length_a   1.000
_cell.length_b   1.000
_cell.length_c   1.000
_cell.angle_alpha   90.00
_cell.angle_beta   90.00
_cell.angle_gamma   90.00
#
_symmetry.space_group_name_H-M   'P 1'
#
loop_
_entity.id
_entity.type
_entity.pdbx_description
1 polymer ?
#
loop_
_entity_poly.entity_id
_entity_poly.type
_entity_poly.pdbx_seq_one_letter_code
_entity_poly.pdbx_strand_id
1 'polypeptide(L)'
;MAENCNHDCANCGTTCSSDTRPKDLHEAPNELSDIRHVIAVVSGKGGVGKSLVTGLLAVAMSRKGQRTGIMDADITGPSIPKMFGVKGEVRGSKAGAYPVTTAGGIDVMSMNLLLEHETDPVVWRGPILSGVVKQFWQDIIWQDEDYLFIDMPPGTG
;
A
#
# COMPACT_ATOMS: atom_id res chain seq x y z
N MET A 1 -40.03 27.03 1.86
CA MET A 1 -40.41 27.06 0.43
C MET A 1 -39.53 26.03 -0.25
N ALA A 2 -40.11 24.94 -0.75
CA ALA A 2 -39.35 23.85 -1.35
C ALA A 2 -38.80 24.33 -2.70
N GLU A 3 -37.47 24.38 -2.82
CA GLU A 3 -36.81 24.62 -4.10
C GLU A 3 -37.12 23.44 -5.04
N ASN A 4 -37.75 23.78 -6.16
CA ASN A 4 -38.09 22.85 -7.21
C ASN A 4 -36.77 22.40 -7.87
N CYS A 5 -36.21 21.26 -7.45
CA CYS A 5 -35.11 20.61 -8.15
C CYS A 5 -35.62 20.11 -9.50
N ASN A 6 -35.39 20.91 -10.54
CA ASN A 6 -35.46 20.40 -11.90
C ASN A 6 -34.26 19.47 -12.10
N HIS A 7 -34.45 18.40 -12.86
CA HIS A 7 -33.60 17.20 -12.95
C HIS A 7 -32.17 17.41 -13.51
N ASP A 8 -31.64 18.63 -13.44
CA ASP A 8 -30.32 19.06 -13.89
C ASP A 8 -29.34 19.10 -12.70
N CYS A 9 -28.60 18.02 -12.51
CA CYS A 9 -27.66 17.83 -11.40
C CYS A 9 -26.32 18.59 -11.57
N ALA A 10 -26.22 19.52 -12.51
CA ALA A 10 -24.98 20.24 -12.78
C ALA A 10 -24.52 21.16 -11.63
N ASN A 11 -25.43 21.53 -10.71
CA ASN A 11 -25.15 22.59 -9.73
C ASN A 11 -25.61 22.32 -8.29
N CYS A 12 -25.94 21.07 -7.92
CA CYS A 12 -26.42 20.76 -6.57
C CYS A 12 -25.31 20.10 -5.73
N GLY A 13 -24.97 20.72 -4.59
CA GLY A 13 -23.93 20.26 -3.66
C GLY A 13 -24.39 19.16 -2.67
N THR A 14 -25.53 18.52 -2.94
CA THR A 14 -26.07 17.43 -2.12
C THR A 14 -25.82 16.08 -2.79
N THR A 15 -25.43 15.10 -1.97
CA THR A 15 -25.20 13.72 -2.39
C THR A 15 -26.52 13.07 -2.80
N CYS A 16 -26.82 13.08 -4.10
CA CYS A 16 -27.95 12.36 -4.68
C CYS A 16 -27.61 10.88 -4.89
N SER A 17 -28.58 9.99 -4.65
CA SER A 17 -28.47 8.54 -4.88
C SER A 17 -28.21 8.14 -6.35
N SER A 18 -28.22 9.10 -7.27
CA SER A 18 -27.98 8.97 -8.70
C SER A 18 -26.67 9.63 -9.18
N ASP A 19 -25.78 9.99 -8.25
CA ASP A 19 -24.47 10.56 -8.62
C ASP A 19 -23.61 9.49 -9.32
N THR A 20 -23.57 9.59 -10.64
CA THR A 20 -22.84 8.71 -11.56
C THR A 20 -21.50 9.30 -11.99
N ARG A 21 -21.11 10.44 -11.41
CA ARG A 21 -19.80 11.03 -11.70
C ARG A 21 -18.70 10.06 -11.24
N PRO A 22 -17.62 9.89 -12.03
CA PRO A 22 -16.47 9.11 -11.59
C PRO A 22 -15.99 9.71 -10.27
N LYS A 23 -16.11 8.95 -9.18
CA LYS A 23 -15.48 9.33 -7.93
C LYS A 23 -13.98 9.27 -8.17
N ASP A 24 -13.29 10.34 -7.84
CA ASP A 24 -11.85 10.25 -7.72
C ASP A 24 -11.54 9.23 -6.62
N LEU A 25 -10.93 8.12 -7.01
CA LEU A 25 -10.54 7.04 -6.09
C LEU A 25 -9.10 7.22 -5.61
N HIS A 26 -8.43 8.31 -6.01
CA HIS A 26 -7.08 8.63 -5.54
C HIS A 26 -7.15 9.15 -4.10
N GLU A 27 -6.48 8.41 -3.21
CA GLU A 27 -6.19 8.87 -1.86
C GLU A 27 -4.80 9.47 -1.85
N ALA A 28 -4.60 10.60 -1.17
CA ALA A 28 -3.27 11.16 -0.98
C ALA A 28 -2.46 10.26 -0.01
N PRO A 29 -1.14 10.06 -0.25
CA PRO A 29 -0.28 9.41 0.72
C PRO A 29 -0.13 10.29 1.96
N ASN A 30 0.57 9.78 2.98
CA ASN A 30 1.01 10.61 4.10
C ASN A 30 1.66 11.93 3.60
N GLU A 31 1.32 13.06 4.24
CA GLU A 31 1.76 14.40 3.80
C GLU A 31 3.28 14.58 3.74
N LEU A 32 4.03 13.73 4.46
CA LEU A 32 5.49 13.71 4.48
C LEU A 32 6.09 12.75 3.43
N SER A 33 5.28 12.26 2.49
CA SER A 33 5.70 11.35 1.42
C SER A 33 5.54 12.00 0.05
N ASP A 34 6.59 11.89 -0.76
CA ASP A 34 6.60 12.16 -2.19
C ASP A 34 7.02 10.87 -2.92
N ILE A 35 6.08 10.29 -3.67
CA ILE A 35 6.27 9.01 -4.35
C ILE A 35 6.08 9.22 -5.85
N ARG A 36 7.16 9.08 -6.62
CA ARG A 36 7.15 9.38 -8.06
C ARG A 36 6.40 8.33 -8.87
N HIS A 37 6.61 7.05 -8.53
CA HIS A 37 5.99 5.92 -9.22
C HIS A 37 5.52 4.86 -8.23
N VAL A 38 4.27 4.42 -8.40
CA VAL A 38 3.69 3.30 -7.65
C VAL A 38 3.46 2.13 -8.59
N ILE A 39 4.00 0.96 -8.26
CA ILE A 39 3.90 -0.26 -9.08
C ILE A 39 3.28 -1.37 -8.24
N ALA A 40 2.02 -1.70 -8.51
CA ALA A 40 1.37 -2.85 -7.89
C ALA A 40 1.76 -4.15 -8.60
N VAL A 41 2.22 -5.14 -7.83
CA VAL A 41 2.54 -6.49 -8.30
C VAL A 41 1.42 -7.43 -7.86
N VAL A 42 0.73 -8.04 -8.82
CA VAL A 42 -0.45 -8.88 -8.60
C VAL A 42 -0.25 -10.29 -9.16
N SER A 43 -0.94 -11.28 -8.59
CA SER A 43 -0.91 -12.65 -9.09
C SER A 43 -2.26 -13.33 -8.92
N GLY A 44 -2.69 -14.12 -9.90
CA GLY A 44 -3.98 -14.83 -9.82
C GLY A 44 -3.99 -16.03 -8.87
N LYS A 45 -2.83 -16.53 -8.43
CA LYS A 45 -2.69 -17.68 -7.52
C LYS A 45 -1.51 -17.49 -6.57
N GLY A 46 -1.60 -18.05 -5.37
CA GLY A 46 -0.49 -18.13 -4.44
C GLY A 46 0.65 -19.02 -4.96
N GLY A 47 1.87 -18.76 -4.48
CA GLY A 47 3.04 -19.61 -4.77
C GLY A 47 3.72 -19.41 -6.13
N VAL A 48 3.28 -18.45 -6.95
CA VAL A 48 3.91 -18.15 -8.26
C VAL A 48 5.23 -17.37 -8.16
N GLY A 49 5.66 -17.01 -6.95
CA GLY A 49 6.86 -16.21 -6.73
C GLY A 49 6.65 -14.70 -6.85
N LYS A 50 5.42 -14.21 -6.69
CA LYS A 50 5.07 -12.77 -6.74
C LYS A 50 5.98 -11.92 -5.84
N SER A 51 6.06 -12.23 -4.54
CA SER A 51 6.89 -11.49 -3.58
C SER A 51 8.38 -11.51 -3.94
N LEU A 52 8.86 -12.63 -4.50
CA LEU A 52 10.24 -12.72 -5.00
C LEU A 52 10.46 -11.77 -6.18
N VAL A 53 9.53 -11.73 -7.13
CA VAL A 53 9.58 -10.77 -8.24
C VAL A 53 9.54 -9.34 -7.73
N THR A 54 8.66 -9.03 -6.76
CA THR A 54 8.58 -7.71 -6.13
C THR A 54 9.93 -7.29 -5.52
N GLY A 55 10.55 -8.15 -4.71
CA GLY A 55 11.86 -7.88 -4.13
C GLY A 55 12.97 -7.71 -5.16
N LEU A 56 12.98 -8.53 -6.22
CA LEU A 56 13.96 -8.43 -7.30
C LEU A 56 13.81 -7.14 -8.12
N LEU A 57 12.58 -6.69 -8.39
CA LEU A 57 12.32 -5.41 -9.04
C LEU A 57 12.85 -4.25 -8.19
N ALA A 58 12.60 -4.27 -6.88
CA ALA A 58 13.09 -3.25 -5.99
C ALA A 58 14.62 -3.19 -5.93
N VAL A 59 15.28 -4.36 -5.84
CA VAL A 59 16.75 -4.46 -5.92
C VAL A 59 17.28 -3.95 -7.27
N ALA A 60 16.59 -4.24 -8.37
CA ALA A 60 17.02 -3.77 -9.69
C ALA A 60 16.96 -2.24 -9.81
N MET A 61 15.93 -1.60 -9.23
CA MET A 61 15.80 -0.14 -9.23
C MET A 61 16.78 0.53 -8.27
N SER A 62 16.94 -0.01 -7.07
CA SER A 62 17.95 0.43 -6.10
C SER A 62 19.38 0.36 -6.68
N ARG A 63 19.73 -0.72 -7.39
CA ARG A 63 21.03 -0.85 -8.09
C ARG A 63 21.25 0.18 -9.21
N LYS A 64 20.19 0.78 -9.73
CA LYS A 64 20.25 1.90 -10.69
C LYS A 64 20.34 3.25 -9.99
N GLY A 65 20.50 3.29 -8.67
CA GLY A 65 20.59 4.50 -7.87
C GLY A 65 19.24 5.18 -7.62
N GLN A 66 18.13 4.46 -7.82
CA GLN A 66 16.80 4.98 -7.48
C GLN A 66 16.51 4.71 -6.00
N ARG A 67 15.82 5.65 -5.33
CA ARG A 67 15.22 5.39 -4.02
C ARG A 67 14.04 4.44 -4.22
N THR A 68 13.98 3.40 -3.40
CA THR A 68 12.98 2.36 -3.60
C THR A 68 12.38 1.86 -2.29
N GLY A 69 11.05 1.85 -2.26
CA GLY A 69 10.24 1.30 -1.20
C GLY A 69 9.53 0.01 -1.61
N ILE A 70 9.23 -0.85 -0.64
CA ILE A 70 8.33 -1.99 -0.78
C ILE A 70 7.25 -1.95 0.30
N MET A 71 6.00 -1.86 -0.13
CA MET A 71 4.82 -2.08 0.71
C MET A 71 4.33 -3.52 0.52
N ASP A 72 4.56 -4.37 1.51
CA ASP A 72 4.13 -5.75 1.52
C ASP A 72 2.76 -5.89 2.21
N ALA A 73 1.73 -6.11 1.39
CA ALA A 73 0.37 -6.36 1.82
C ALA A 73 0.02 -7.86 1.84
N ASP A 74 0.96 -8.76 1.48
CA ASP A 74 0.74 -10.20 1.41
C ASP A 74 1.24 -10.93 2.66
N ILE A 75 0.32 -11.24 3.57
CA ILE A 75 0.62 -12.01 4.79
C ILE A 75 0.75 -13.51 4.54
N THR A 76 0.23 -14.01 3.41
CA THR A 76 0.11 -15.45 3.17
C THR A 76 1.39 -16.11 2.66
N GLY A 77 2.37 -15.30 2.23
CA GLY A 77 3.64 -15.75 1.66
C GLY A 77 4.86 -15.59 2.57
N PRO A 78 6.02 -16.12 2.18
CA PRO A 78 7.30 -15.79 2.83
C PRO A 78 7.50 -14.26 2.76
N SER A 79 7.54 -13.62 3.92
CA SER A 79 7.47 -12.16 4.03
C SER A 79 8.65 -11.45 3.36
N ILE A 80 8.39 -10.31 2.74
CA ILE A 80 9.44 -9.45 2.18
C ILE A 80 10.52 -9.12 3.23
N PRO A 81 10.19 -8.74 4.48
CA PRO A 81 11.20 -8.52 5.52
C PRO A 81 12.16 -9.70 5.71
N LYS A 82 11.64 -10.92 5.71
CA LYS A 82 12.43 -12.15 5.84
C LYS A 82 13.38 -12.35 4.67
N MET A 83 12.92 -12.05 3.44
CA MET A 83 13.75 -12.13 2.23
C MET A 83 14.96 -11.18 2.28
N PHE A 84 14.77 -9.98 2.83
CA PHE A 84 15.84 -9.00 2.98
C PHE A 84 16.62 -9.15 4.30
N GLY A 85 16.28 -10.13 5.14
CA GLY A 85 16.91 -10.32 6.45
C GLY A 85 16.71 -9.14 7.41
N VAL A 86 15.66 -8.35 7.18
CA VAL A 86 15.34 -7.18 7.99
C VAL A 86 14.83 -7.64 9.35
N LYS A 87 15.53 -7.21 10.40
CA LYS A 87 15.12 -7.36 11.79
C LYS A 87 15.06 -5.96 12.38
N GLY A 88 13.85 -5.44 12.55
CA GLY A 88 13.66 -4.08 13.05
C GLY A 88 12.21 -3.84 13.39
N GLU A 89 11.99 -3.03 14.41
CA GLU A 89 10.67 -2.54 14.78
C GLU A 89 10.34 -1.28 13.99
N VAL A 90 9.10 -1.19 13.54
CA VAL A 90 8.54 0.00 12.91
C VAL A 90 8.56 1.13 13.94
N ARG A 91 9.24 2.25 13.62
CA ARG A 91 9.34 3.40 14.52
C ARG A 91 8.19 4.36 14.27
N GLY A 92 7.29 4.46 15.24
CA GLY A 92 6.19 5.42 15.23
C GLY A 92 6.62 6.83 15.66
N SER A 93 5.96 7.83 15.09
CA SER A 93 6.03 9.23 15.48
C SER A 93 4.60 9.82 15.55
N LYS A 94 4.46 11.08 15.97
CA LYS A 94 3.16 11.77 15.93
C LYS A 94 2.61 11.98 14.52
N ALA A 95 3.47 11.95 13.49
CA ALA A 95 3.11 12.23 12.10
C ALA A 95 2.86 10.95 11.27
N GLY A 96 3.10 9.77 11.85
CA GLY A 96 3.10 8.48 11.15
C GLY A 96 4.27 7.62 11.57
N ALA A 97 4.45 6.49 10.90
CA ALA A 97 5.54 5.56 11.14
C ALA A 97 6.51 5.51 9.95
N TYR A 98 7.77 5.20 10.23
CA TYR A 98 8.79 5.06 9.20
C TYR A 98 8.98 3.59 8.82
N PRO A 99 9.20 3.29 7.53
CA PRO A 99 9.54 1.95 7.08
C PRO A 99 10.89 1.50 7.65
N VAL A 100 11.15 0.20 7.60
CA VAL A 100 12.44 -0.35 8.01
C VAL A 100 13.35 -0.47 6.81
N THR A 101 14.50 0.20 6.85
CA THR A 101 15.48 0.18 5.76
C THR A 101 16.33 -1.08 5.80
N THR A 102 16.43 -1.77 4.66
CA THR A 102 17.34 -2.91 4.45
C THR A 102 18.80 -2.46 4.42
N ALA A 103 19.75 -3.40 4.57
CA ALA A 103 21.17 -3.10 4.37
C ALA A 103 21.50 -2.58 2.95
N GLY A 104 20.63 -2.86 1.97
CA GLY A 104 20.74 -2.35 0.60
C GLY A 104 20.10 -0.99 0.36
N GLY A 105 19.55 -0.33 1.40
CA GLY A 105 18.93 0.99 1.28
C GLY A 105 17.53 0.97 0.67
N ILE A 106 16.87 -0.19 0.62
CA ILE A 106 15.45 -0.32 0.25
C ILE A 106 14.61 -0.17 1.51
N ASP A 107 13.61 0.70 1.49
CA ASP A 107 12.67 0.88 2.59
C ASP A 107 11.54 -0.14 2.52
N VAL A 108 11.26 -0.83 3.62
CA VAL A 108 10.30 -1.94 3.65
C VAL A 108 9.29 -1.69 4.75
N MET A 109 8.01 -1.75 4.38
CA MET A 109 6.90 -1.90 5.31
C MET A 109 6.15 -3.17 4.97
N SER A 110 5.88 -4.01 5.96
CA SER A 110 5.10 -5.23 5.79
C SER A 110 4.11 -5.38 6.91
N MET A 111 2.94 -5.92 6.59
CA MET A 111 1.97 -6.28 7.64
C MET A 111 2.51 -7.34 8.61
N ASN A 112 3.44 -8.19 8.16
CA ASN A 112 4.10 -9.18 9.02
C ASN A 112 4.97 -8.53 10.11
N LEU A 113 5.33 -7.24 9.98
CA LEU A 113 6.05 -6.50 11.02
C LEU A 113 5.11 -6.00 12.14
N LEU A 114 3.79 -6.03 11.93
CA LEU A 114 2.79 -5.55 12.89
C LEU A 114 2.08 -6.69 13.62
N LEU A 115 2.18 -7.93 13.13
CA LEU A 115 1.64 -9.10 13.81
C LEU A 115 2.60 -9.58 14.90
N GLU A 116 2.07 -9.91 16.07
CA GLU A 116 2.88 -10.45 17.17
C GLU A 116 3.46 -11.83 16.82
N HIS A 117 2.72 -12.63 16.05
CA HIS A 117 3.16 -13.94 15.57
C HIS A 117 2.88 -14.13 14.07
N GLU A 118 3.88 -14.61 13.30
CA GLU A 118 3.76 -14.91 11.86
C GLU A 118 2.66 -15.95 11.53
N THR A 119 2.19 -16.71 12.53
CA THR A 119 1.22 -17.79 12.37
C THR A 119 -0.22 -17.40 12.69
N ASP A 120 -0.47 -16.14 13.08
CA ASP A 120 -1.81 -15.72 13.48
C ASP A 120 -2.77 -15.78 12.29
N PRO A 121 -3.85 -16.60 12.35
CA PRO A 121 -4.76 -16.77 11.23
C PRO A 121 -5.63 -15.53 11.09
N VAL A 122 -5.34 -14.70 10.08
CA VAL A 122 -6.18 -13.56 9.73
C VAL A 122 -6.99 -13.86 8.47
N VAL A 123 -8.33 -13.78 8.57
CA VAL A 123 -9.23 -13.96 7.43
C VAL A 123 -9.32 -12.64 6.65
N TRP A 124 -8.58 -12.55 5.56
CA TRP A 124 -8.55 -11.39 4.67
C TRP A 124 -9.78 -11.38 3.76
N ARG A 125 -10.80 -10.60 4.12
CA ARG A 125 -11.86 -10.20 3.19
C ARG A 125 -11.46 -8.90 2.49
N GLY A 126 -11.84 -8.72 1.22
CA GLY A 126 -11.49 -7.55 0.40
C GLY A 126 -11.55 -6.20 1.13
N PRO A 127 -12.63 -5.88 1.88
CA PRO A 127 -12.73 -4.63 2.64
C PRO A 127 -11.64 -4.42 3.70
N ILE A 128 -11.20 -5.50 4.36
CA ILE A 128 -10.14 -5.45 5.38
C ILE A 128 -8.81 -5.14 4.70
N LEU A 129 -8.52 -5.83 3.59
CA LEU A 129 -7.31 -5.61 2.82
C LEU A 129 -7.23 -4.17 2.29
N SER A 130 -8.29 -3.67 1.67
CA SER A 130 -8.33 -2.28 1.20
C SER A 130 -8.15 -1.28 2.34
N GLY A 131 -8.70 -1.59 3.52
CA GLY A 131 -8.54 -0.76 4.71
C GLY A 131 -7.08 -0.69 5.18
N VAL A 132 -6.38 -1.82 5.22
CA VAL A 132 -4.98 -1.85 5.65
C VAL A 132 -4.04 -1.23 4.64
N VAL A 133 -4.22 -1.50 3.33
CA VAL A 133 -3.41 -0.84 2.29
C VAL A 133 -3.61 0.67 2.34
N LYS A 134 -4.86 1.14 2.51
CA LYS A 134 -5.16 2.56 2.70
C LYS A 134 -4.51 3.12 3.96
N GLN A 135 -4.55 2.37 5.06
CA GLN A 135 -3.89 2.78 6.29
C GLN A 135 -2.39 2.91 6.10
N PHE A 136 -1.72 1.94 5.47
CA PHE A 136 -0.28 2.03 5.20
C PHE A 136 0.06 3.17 4.25
N TRP A 137 -0.80 3.45 3.29
CA TRP A 137 -0.65 4.59 2.39
C TRP A 137 -0.68 5.93 3.14
N GLN A 138 -1.48 6.04 4.20
CA GLN A 138 -1.69 7.28 4.96
C GLN A 138 -0.81 7.41 6.21
N ASP A 139 -0.45 6.30 6.84
CA ASP A 139 0.25 6.29 8.13
C ASP A 139 1.77 6.10 7.95
N ILE A 140 2.24 5.59 6.81
CA ILE A 140 3.67 5.37 6.56
C ILE A 140 4.28 6.57 5.84
N ILE A 141 5.39 7.05 6.39
CA ILE A 141 6.16 8.16 5.87
C ILE A 141 7.24 7.58 4.94
N TRP A 142 6.93 7.50 3.65
CA TRP A 142 7.83 7.00 2.61
C TRP A 142 8.92 8.01 2.22
N GLN A 143 8.84 9.27 2.68
CA GLN A 143 9.79 10.32 2.32
C GLN A 143 9.87 10.46 0.79
N ASP A 144 11.04 10.45 0.18
CA ASP A 144 11.24 10.68 -1.26
C ASP A 144 11.49 9.37 -2.01
N GLU A 145 10.43 8.65 -2.41
CA GLU A 145 10.55 7.40 -3.16
C GLU A 145 10.44 7.59 -4.67
N ASP A 146 11.41 7.05 -5.41
CA ASP A 146 11.33 7.06 -6.88
C ASP A 146 10.38 5.97 -7.35
N TYR A 147 10.42 4.82 -6.67
CA TYR A 147 9.59 3.66 -6.94
C TYR A 147 9.11 3.04 -5.64
N LEU A 148 7.79 2.98 -5.46
CA LEU A 148 7.16 2.18 -4.43
C LEU A 148 6.51 0.95 -5.07
N PHE A 149 7.02 -0.23 -4.73
CA PHE A 149 6.44 -1.49 -5.15
C PHE A 149 5.43 -1.99 -4.11
N ILE A 150 4.21 -2.34 -4.54
CA ILE A 150 3.18 -2.89 -3.67
C ILE A 150 3.03 -4.39 -3.96
N ASP A 151 3.39 -5.24 -2.99
CA ASP A 151 3.17 -6.69 -3.07
C ASP A 151 1.74 -7.01 -2.64
N MET A 152 0.84 -7.16 -3.61
CA MET A 152 -0.58 -7.41 -3.34
C MET A 152 -0.81 -8.87 -2.93
N PRO A 153 -1.80 -9.21 -2.09
CA PRO A 153 -2.17 -10.60 -1.82
C PRO A 153 -2.50 -11.40 -3.09
N PRO A 154 -2.38 -12.73 -3.06
CA PRO A 154 -2.76 -13.56 -4.18
C PRO A 154 -4.28 -13.55 -4.40
N GLY A 155 -4.68 -13.56 -5.67
CA GLY A 155 -6.07 -13.56 -6.11
C GLY A 155 -6.47 -12.28 -6.85
N THR A 156 -7.72 -12.23 -7.28
CA THR A 156 -8.34 -11.08 -7.97
C THR A 156 -9.48 -10.48 -7.15
N GLY A 157 -9.44 -10.67 -5.82
CA GLY A 157 -10.52 -10.33 -4.88
C GLY A 157 -10.26 -9.08 -4.08
#